data_AF-A0A0R3RB86-F1
#
_entry.id   AF-A0A0R3RB86-F1
#
_cell.length_a   1.000
_cell.length_b   1.000
_cell.length_c   1.000
_cell.angle_alpha   90.00
_cell.angle_beta   90.00
_cell.angle_gamma   90.00
#
_symmetry.space_group_name_H-M   'P 1'
#
loop_
_entity.id
_entity.type
_entity.pdbx_description
1 polymer ?
#
loop_
_entity_poly.entity_id
_entity_poly.type
_entity_poly.pdbx_seq_one_letter_code
_entity_poly.pdbx_strand_id
1 'polypeptide(L)' 'MFITIIHPDLGIGGAERLVVDAAIAMKQNGHRVQFVTNHFNPKHSFLETKEFG' A
#
# COMPACT_ATOMS: atom_id res chain seq x y z
N MET A 1 -15.84 -2.04 -3.95
CA MET A 1 -15.77 -1.21 -2.72
C MET A 1 -14.55 -0.30 -2.81
N PHE A 2 -14.59 0.86 -2.17
CA PHE A 2 -13.43 1.76 -2.07
C PHE A 2 -12.79 1.61 -0.69
N ILE A 3 -11.49 1.33 -0.67
CA ILE A 3 -10.75 0.97 0.55
C ILE A 3 -9.55 1.90 0.67
N THR A 4 -9.43 2.56 1.82
CA THR A 4 -8.30 3.44 2.12
C THR A 4 -7.46 2.81 3.21
N ILE A 5 -6.19 2.56 2.93
CA ILE A 5 -5.23 2.06 3.91
C ILE A 5 -4.38 3.22 4.39
N ILE A 6 -4.33 3.40 5.70
CA ILE A 6 -3.53 4.46 6.33
C ILE A 6 -2.35 3.80 7.03
N HIS A 7 -1.14 4.21 6.67
CA HIS A 7 0.09 3.77 7.31
C HIS A 7 1.03 4.96 7.50
N PRO A 8 1.66 5.17 8.67
CA PRO A 8 2.44 6.39 8.91
C PRO A 8 3.69 6.52 8.04
N ASP A 9 4.35 5.41 7.69
CA ASP A 9 5.53 5.38 6.80
C ASP A 9 5.43 4.18 5.86
N LEU A 10 5.40 4.38 4.54
CA LEU A 10 5.27 3.29 3.56
C LEU A 10 6.64 2.90 2.99
N GLY A 11 7.56 2.57 3.89
CA GLY A 11 8.93 2.14 3.61
C GLY A 11 9.09 0.62 3.42
N ILE A 12 10.18 0.06 3.97
CA ILE A 12 10.43 -1.38 4.00
C ILE A 12 10.39 -1.89 5.44
N GLY A 13 9.35 -2.67 5.75
CA GLY A 13 9.18 -3.31 7.04
C GLY A 13 8.05 -4.34 7.01
N GLY A 14 7.83 -5.02 8.14
CA GLY A 14 6.87 -6.10 8.25
C GLY A 14 5.41 -5.63 8.18
N ALA A 15 5.10 -4.50 8.82
CA ALA A 15 3.75 -3.94 8.80
C ALA A 15 3.41 -3.39 7.42
N GLU A 16 4.38 -2.74 6.77
CA GLU A 16 4.32 -2.24 5.40
C GLU A 16 4.06 -3.39 4.43
N ARG A 17 4.78 -4.51 4.58
CA ARG A 17 4.54 -5.70 3.75
C ARG A 17 3.13 -6.23 3.92
N LEU A 18 2.66 -6.34 5.16
CA LEU A 18 1.31 -6.82 5.47
C LEU A 18 0.23 -5.99 4.76
N VAL A 19 0.33 -4.66 4.85
CA VAL A 19 -0.68 -3.78 4.26
C VAL A 19 -0.60 -3.76 2.73
N VAL A 20 0.59 -3.89 2.15
CA VAL A 20 0.79 -4.01 0.69
C VAL A 20 0.18 -5.31 0.16
N ASP A 21 0.42 -6.45 0.83
CA ASP A 21 -0.16 -7.74 0.44
C ASP A 21 -1.69 -7.72 0.51
N ALA A 22 -2.25 -7.12 1.57
CA ALA A 22 -3.68 -6.93 1.69
C ALA A 22 -4.25 -6.06 0.56
N ALA A 23 -3.57 -4.97 0.20
CA ALA A 23 -3.99 -4.08 -0.89
C ALA A 23 -3.99 -4.79 -2.25
N ILE A 24 -2.98 -5.61 -2.52
CA ILE A 24 -2.88 -6.42 -3.75
C ILE A 24 -4.05 -7.39 -3.82
N ALA A 25 -4.29 -8.15 -2.74
CA ALA A 25 -5.39 -9.10 -2.69
C ALA A 25 -6.75 -8.42 -2.87
N MET A 26 -6.98 -7.25 -2.26
CA MET A 26 -8.20 -6.48 -2.42
C MET A 26 -8.39 -5.97 -3.85
N LYS A 27 -7.32 -5.46 -4.48
CA LYS A 27 -7.33 -5.02 -5.89
C LYS A 27 -7.67 -6.18 -6.83
N GLN A 28 -7.07 -7.35 -6.61
CA GLN A 28 -7.36 -8.58 -7.38
C GLN A 28 -8.81 -9.04 -7.22
N ASN A 29 -9.43 -8.80 -6.06
CA ASN A 29 -10.85 -9.06 -5.81
C ASN A 29 -11.80 -7.95 -6.36
N GLY A 30 -11.30 -7.05 -7.22
CA GLY A 30 -12.11 -6.01 -7.87
C GLY A 30 -12.43 -4.81 -6.98
N HIS A 31 -11.70 -4.61 -5.90
CA HIS A 31 -11.83 -3.40 -5.08
C HIS A 31 -10.89 -2.29 -5.56
N ARG A 32 -11.31 -1.03 -5.36
CA ARG A 32 -10.46 0.14 -5.57
C ARG A 32 -9.75 0.44 -4.25
N VAL A 33 -8.43 0.41 -4.25
CA VAL A 33 -7.60 0.60 -3.06
C VAL A 33 -6.70 1.82 -3.25
N GLN A 34 -6.54 2.62 -2.19
CA GLN A 34 -5.58 3.73 -2.13
C GLN A 34 -4.80 3.68 -0.82
N PHE A 35 -3.58 4.24 -0.83
CA PHE A 35 -2.76 4.43 0.36
C PHE A 35 -2.68 5.90 0.76
N VAL A 36 -2.80 6.17 2.05
CA VAL A 36 -2.49 7.47 2.64
C VAL A 36 -1.34 7.27 3.63
N THR A 37 -0.24 7.99 3.41
CA THR A 37 0.95 7.91 4.26
C THR A 37 1.56 9.29 4.49
N ASN A 38 2.16 9.49 5.66
CA ASN A 38 2.89 10.71 5.97
C ASN A 38 4.28 10.72 5.33
N HIS A 39 4.84 9.54 5.06
CA HIS A 39 6.17 9.39 4.48
C HIS A 39 6.17 8.30 3.40
N PHE A 40 6.69 8.65 2.22
CA PHE A 40 6.89 7.73 1.12
C PHE A 40 8.19 8.06 0.38
N ASN A 41 9.13 7.12 0.37
CA ASN A 41 10.36 7.22 -0.40
C ASN A 41 10.35 6.16 -1.51
N PRO A 42 10.18 6.53 -2.79
CA PRO A 42 10.15 5.58 -3.90
C PRO A 42 11.44 4.77 -4.11
N LYS A 43 12.56 5.18 -3.49
CA LYS A 43 13.84 4.44 -3.49
C LYS A 43 13.96 3.46 -2.32
N HIS A 44 13.07 3.54 -1.35
CA HIS A 44 13.06 2.73 -0.14
C HIS A 44 11.62 2.27 0.18
N SER A 45 10.94 1.72 -0.83
CA SER A 45 9.58 1.17 -0.72
C SER A 45 9.46 -0.06 -1.60
N PHE A 46 8.44 -0.88 -1.35
CA PHE A 46 8.11 -1.99 -2.25
C PHE A 46 7.75 -1.48 -3.65
N LEU A 47 7.99 -2.28 -4.69
CA LEU A 47 7.68 -1.86 -6.07
C LEU A 47 6.17 -1.81 -6.31
N GLU A 48 5.47 -2.71 -5.64
CA GLU A 48 4.02 -2.87 -5.67
C GLU A 48 3.29 -1.60 -5.18
N THR A 49 3.91 -0.78 -4.32
CA THR A 49 3.29 0.48 -3.86
C THR A 49 3.05 1.47 -5.00
N LYS A 50 3.80 1.37 -6.11
CA LYS A 50 3.64 2.22 -7.31
C LYS A 50 2.38 1.90 -8.11
N GLU A 51 1.75 0.75 -7.85
CA GLU A 51 0.50 0.35 -8.48
C GLU A 51 -0.75 0.92 -7.81
N PHE A 52 -0.56 1.58 -6.67
CA PHE A 52 -1.61 2.19 -5.89
C PHE A 52 -1.44 3.71 -5.96
N GLY A 53 -2.54 4.41 -6.22
CA GLY A 53 -2.62 5.87 -6.24
C GLY A 53 -3.36 6.39 -5.03
#